data_AF-A0A413HA18-F1
#
_entry.id   AF-A0A413HA18-F1
#
_cell.length_a   1.000
_cell.length_b   1.000
_cell.length_c   1.000
_cell.angle_alpha   90.00
_cell.angle_beta   90.00
_cell.angle_gamma   90.00
#
_symmetry.space_group_name_H-M   'P 1'
#
loop_
_entity.id
_entity.type
_entity.pdbx_description
1 polymer ?
#
loop_
_entity_poly.entity_id
_entity_poly.type
_entity_poly.pdbx_seq_one_letter_code
_entity_poly.pdbx_strand_id
1 'polypeptide(L)' 'MRAEGHALGHLLACAELKRSTYYYALAHPPRPTRPELWEAASEIFSRTANGCGHRQIAMCLRAEEGAVIADKTVLEM' A
#
# COMPACT_ATOMS: atom_id res chain seq x y z
N MET A 1 -30.71 9.14 -1.94
CA MET A 1 -29.86 8.62 -3.02
C MET A 1 -29.77 7.12 -2.81
N ARG A 2 -30.53 6.31 -3.55
CA ARG A 2 -30.49 4.84 -3.42
C ARG A 2 -29.24 4.37 -4.16
N ALA A 3 -28.31 3.72 -3.46
CA ALA A 3 -27.22 3.02 -4.13
C ALA A 3 -27.84 1.81 -4.84
N GLU A 4 -28.01 1.89 -6.16
CA GLU A 4 -28.41 0.74 -6.95
C GLU A 4 -27.25 -0.26 -6.92
N GLY A 5 -27.48 -1.42 -6.31
CA GLY A 5 -26.50 -2.49 -6.30
C GLY A 5 -26.32 -3.03 -7.72
N HIS A 6 -25.16 -2.79 -8.34
CA HIS A 6 -24.83 -3.39 -9.62
C HIS A 6 -24.50 -4.88 -9.44
N ALA A 7 -24.94 -5.72 -10.37
CA ALA A 7 -24.55 -7.13 -10.38
C ALA A 7 -23.03 -7.26 -10.52
N LEU A 8 -22.40 -8.06 -9.65
CA LEU A 8 -20.94 -8.27 -9.63
C LEU A 8 -20.40 -8.64 -11.02
N GLY A 9 -21.11 -9.47 -11.79
CA GLY A 9 -20.71 -9.84 -13.14
C GLY A 9 -20.58 -8.65 -14.10
N HIS A 10 -21.44 -7.64 -13.96
CA HIS A 10 -21.38 -6.43 -14.78
C HIS A 10 -20.18 -5.57 -14.41
N LEU A 11 -19.95 -5.37 -13.10
CA LEU A 11 -18.78 -4.63 -12.59
C LEU A 11 -17.47 -5.27 -13.05
N LEU A 12 -17.39 -6.60 -12.98
CA LEU A 12 -16.21 -7.35 -13.42
C LEU A 12 -16.00 -7.26 -14.93
N ALA A 13 -17.07 -7.26 -15.72
CA ALA A 13 -16.98 -7.06 -17.18
C ALA A 13 -16.47 -5.65 -17.52
N CYS A 14 -16.98 -4.62 -16.85
CA CYS A 14 -16.51 -3.23 -17.02
C CYS A 14 -15.04 -3.05 -16.60
N ALA A 15 -14.58 -3.79 -15.60
CA ALA A 15 -13.20 -3.78 -15.11
C ALA A 15 -12.28 -4.76 -15.86
N GLU A 16 -12.78 -5.47 -16.89
CA GLU A 16 -12.07 -6.52 -17.62
C GLU A 16 -11.46 -7.61 -16.70
N LEU A 17 -12.09 -7.85 -15.54
CA LEU A 17 -11.57 -8.73 -14.50
C LEU A 17 -12.27 -10.09 -14.51
N LYS A 18 -11.50 -11.17 -14.54
CA LYS A 18 -12.05 -12.53 -14.40
C LYS A 18 -12.58 -12.75 -12.99
N ARG A 19 -13.72 -13.46 -12.87
CA ARG A 19 -14.29 -13.87 -11.56
C ARG A 19 -13.28 -14.62 -10.68
N SER A 20 -12.45 -15.48 -11.27
CA SER A 20 -11.40 -16.18 -10.53
C SER A 20 -10.37 -15.23 -9.93
N THR A 21 -9.95 -14.20 -10.68
CA THR A 21 -9.03 -13.17 -10.19
C THR A 21 -9.67 -12.36 -9.07
N TYR A 22 -10.94 -11.98 -9.21
CA TYR A 22 -11.70 -11.29 -8.16
C TYR A 22 -11.72 -12.10 -6.85
N TYR A 23 -12.15 -13.36 -6.89
CA TYR A 23 -12.21 -14.18 -5.69
C TYR A 23 -10.83 -14.54 -5.15
N TYR A 24 -9.81 -14.68 -6.02
CA TYR A 24 -8.43 -14.87 -5.58
C TYR A 24 -7.93 -13.66 -4.79
N ALA A 25 -8.10 -12.45 -5.30
CA ALA A 25 -7.70 -11.22 -4.61
C ALA A 25 -8.47 -11.01 -3.30
N LEU A 26 -9.77 -11.37 -3.28
CA LEU A 26 -10.58 -11.31 -2.07
C LEU A 26 -10.08 -12.30 -0.99
N ALA A 27 -9.67 -13.51 -1.39
CA ALA A 27 -9.12 -14.50 -0.48
C ALA A 27 -7.67 -14.21 -0.06
N HIS A 28 -6.92 -13.47 -0.88
CA HIS A 28 -5.51 -13.12 -0.67
C HIS A 28 -5.34 -11.60 -0.68
N PRO A 29 -5.87 -10.90 0.33
CA PRO A 29 -5.66 -9.46 0.43
C PRO A 29 -4.14 -9.19 0.52
N PRO A 30 -3.65 -8.12 -0.12
CA PRO A 30 -2.25 -7.73 0.00
C PRO A 30 -1.93 -7.52 1.47
N ARG A 31 -0.88 -8.20 1.94
CA ARG A 31 -0.42 -8.06 3.31
C ARG A 31 0.56 -6.89 3.36
N PRO A 32 0.28 -5.82 4.11
CA PRO A 32 1.21 -4.71 4.23
C PRO A 32 2.54 -5.23 4.80
N THR A 33 3.64 -4.83 4.17
CA THR A 33 4.96 -5.19 4.66
C THR A 33 5.33 -4.26 5.80
N ARG A 34 5.56 -4.81 6.99
CA ARG A 34 5.94 -4.07 8.21
C ARG A 34 5.01 -2.88 8.51
N PRO A 35 3.71 -3.14 8.74
CA PRO A 35 2.70 -2.09 8.95
C PRO A 35 3.03 -1.18 10.13
N GLU A 36 3.80 -1.65 11.11
CA GLU A 36 4.24 -0.88 12.27
C GLU A 36 5.09 0.34 11.91
N LEU A 37 5.64 0.42 10.69
CA LEU A 37 6.49 1.52 10.25
C LEU A 37 5.80 2.50 9.28
N TRP A 38 4.56 2.23 8.87
CA TRP A 38 3.91 3.00 7.79
C TRP A 38 3.63 4.45 8.18
N GLU A 39 3.19 4.69 9.41
CA GLU A 39 2.96 6.04 9.91
C GLU A 39 4.25 6.85 9.95
N ALA A 40 5.33 6.25 10.50
CA ALA A 40 6.65 6.88 10.53
C ALA A 40 7.18 7.15 9.11
N ALA A 41 7.03 6.20 8.17
CA ALA A 41 7.44 6.39 6.79
C ALA A 41 6.68 7.54 6.10
N SER A 42 5.37 7.65 6.34
CA SER A 42 4.51 8.73 5.83
C SER A 42 4.89 10.09 6.41
N GLU A 43 5.17 10.14 7.72
CA GLU A 43 5.66 11.35 8.38
C GLU A 43 6.99 11.80 7.76
N ILE A 44 7.96 10.88 7.64
CA ILE A 44 9.28 11.18 7.07
C ILE A 44 9.15 11.65 5.62
N PHE A 45 8.32 10.99 4.81
CA PHE A 45 8.05 11.44 3.44
C PHE A 45 7.59 12.90 3.42
N SER A 46 6.66 13.26 4.31
CA SER A 46 6.05 14.60 4.37
C SER A 46 6.96 15.70 4.95
N ARG A 47 8.16 15.37 5.45
CA ARG A 47 9.13 16.36 5.99
C ARG A 47 9.66 17.33 4.93
N THR A 48 9.51 17.01 3.65
CA THR A 48 9.91 17.89 2.54
C THR A 48 8.72 18.17 1.62
N ALA A 49 8.71 19.36 1.02
CA ALA A 49 7.58 19.81 0.20
C ALA A 49 7.26 18.89 -1.00
N ASN A 50 8.25 18.18 -1.54
CA ASN A 50 8.10 17.26 -2.67
C ASN A 50 8.13 15.78 -2.27
N GLY A 51 8.19 15.48 -0.98
CA GLY A 51 8.41 14.11 -0.51
C GLY A 51 9.89 13.73 -0.42
N CYS A 52 10.26 13.03 0.65
CA CYS A 52 11.59 12.44 0.78
C CYS A 52 11.72 11.20 -0.11
N GLY A 53 12.90 10.98 -0.70
CA GLY A 53 13.18 9.76 -1.45
C GLY A 53 13.24 8.52 -0.57
N HIS A 54 12.91 7.33 -1.11
CA HIS A 54 12.85 6.07 -0.35
C HIS A 54 14.15 5.75 0.42
N ARG A 55 15.33 6.09 -0.13
CA ARG A 55 16.61 5.93 0.59
C ARG A 55 16.69 6.81 1.83
N GLN A 56 16.22 8.06 1.74
CA GLN A 56 16.19 8.98 2.88
C GLN A 56 15.21 8.49 3.94
N ILE A 57 14.05 7.99 3.52
CA ILE A 57 13.08 7.37 4.43
C ILE A 57 13.69 6.15 5.13
N ALA A 58 14.33 5.24 4.39
CA ALA A 58 15.02 4.08 4.97
C ALA A 58 16.12 4.49 5.96
N MET A 59 16.85 5.58 5.67
CA MET A 59 17.87 6.12 6.58
C MET A 59 17.25 6.67 7.87
N CYS A 60 16.19 7.48 7.78
CA CYS A 60 15.47 8.00 8.95
C CYS A 60 14.85 6.88 9.79
N LEU A 61 14.19 5.89 9.18
CA LEU A 61 13.63 4.75 9.91
C LEU A 61 14.71 3.94 10.67
N ARG A 62 15.91 3.79 10.10
CA ARG A 62 17.02 3.14 10.81
C ARG A 62 17.55 3.99 11.97
N ALA A 63 17.63 5.31 11.79
CA ALA A 63 18.21 6.22 12.76
C ALA A 63 17.25 6.56 13.92
N GLU A 64 15.97 6.74 13.63
CA GLU A 64 14.96 7.23 14.57
C GLU A 64 14.19 6.07 15.23
N GLU A 65 13.76 5.09 14.44
CA GLU A 65 13.00 3.92 14.93
C GLU A 65 13.88 2.70 15.24
N GLY A 66 15.19 2.79 14.99
CA GLY A 66 16.11 1.65 15.13
C GLY A 66 15.77 0.48 14.20
N ALA A 67 14.98 0.72 13.14
CA ALA A 67 14.42 -0.34 12.33
C ALA A 67 15.47 -0.99 11.41
N VAL A 68 15.58 -2.31 11.45
CA VAL A 68 16.35 -3.07 10.45
C VAL A 68 15.48 -3.26 9.20
N ILE A 69 15.64 -2.38 8.22
CA ILE A 69 14.84 -2.36 7.00
C ILE A 69 15.71 -2.20 5.76
N ALA A 70 15.38 -2.91 4.67
CA ALA A 70 16.03 -2.74 3.37
C ALA A 70 15.33 -1.65 2.56
N ASP A 71 16.06 -0.92 1.72
CA ASP A 71 15.53 0.18 0.90
C ASP A 71 14.34 -0.27 0.02
N LYS A 72 14.41 -1.48 -0.54
CA LYS A 72 13.30 -2.05 -1.32
C LYS A 72 12.02 -2.21 -0.50
N THR A 73 12.14 -2.47 0.80
CA THR A 73 10.97 -2.61 1.69
C THR A 73 10.19 -1.31 1.76
N VAL A 74 10.89 -0.16 1.77
CA VAL A 74 10.26 1.16 1.78
C VAL A 74 9.51 1.46 0.47
N LEU A 75 9.89 0.83 -0.65
CA LEU A 75 9.14 0.96 -1.91
C LEU A 75 7.84 0.14 -1.93
N GLU A 76 7.72 -0.85 -1.05
CA GLU A 76 6.55 -1.74 -0.93
C GLU A 76 5.65 -1.33 0.26
N MET A 77 5.98 -0.21 0.92
CA MET A 77 5.20 0.46 1.96
C MET A 77 4.39 1.59 1.33
#